data_AF-A0A142X1H6-F1
#
_entry.id   AF-A0A142X1H6-F1
#
_cell.length_a   1.000
_cell.length_b   1.000
_cell.length_c   1.000
_cell.angle_alpha   90.00
_cell.angle_beta   90.00
_cell.angle_gamma   90.00
#
_symmetry.space_group_name_H-M   'P 1'
#
loop_
_entity.id
_entity.type
_entity.pdbx_description
1 polymer ?
#
loop_
_entity_poly.entity_id
_entity_poly.type
_entity_poly.pdbx_seq_one_letter_code
_entity_poly.pdbx_strand_id
1 'polypeptide(L)'
;MSRFPLPPRSVVRLTRLWPHARRRGREIGQTYRVGYYCRHCGPGVVWLVDRSGSYSWSVEGAFLDRHFEVVDRSRERSFYGDGRPPIEPLAGDAAS
;
A
#
# COMPACT_ATOMS: atom_id res chain seq x y z
N MET A 1 -8.92 16.08 7.75
CA MET A 1 -9.65 14.81 7.89
C MET A 1 -8.73 13.69 7.43
N SER A 2 -8.49 12.66 8.25
CA SER A 2 -7.68 11.51 7.84
C SER A 2 -8.41 10.72 6.75
N ARG A 3 -7.70 10.31 5.70
CA ARG A 3 -8.27 9.52 4.59
C ARG A 3 -8.29 8.02 4.90
N PHE A 4 -7.90 7.63 6.11
CA PHE A 4 -7.74 6.24 6.56
C PHE A 4 -8.88 5.76 7.47
N PRO A 5 -9.20 4.45 7.46
CA PRO A 5 -8.49 3.39 6.73
C PRO A 5 -8.83 3.40 5.23
N LEU A 6 -7.82 3.15 4.39
CA LEU A 6 -7.96 3.10 2.94
C LEU A 6 -8.30 1.65 2.56
N PRO A 7 -9.31 1.39 1.72
CA PRO A 7 -9.66 0.03 1.35
C PRO A 7 -8.48 -0.73 0.76
N PRO A 8 -8.24 -2.02 1.11
CA PRO A 8 -7.25 -2.84 0.42
C PRO A 8 -7.49 -2.89 -1.09
N ARG A 9 -6.43 -3.19 -1.84
CA ARG A 9 -6.36 -3.11 -3.32
C ARG A 9 -6.42 -1.69 -3.90
N SER A 10 -6.64 -0.65 -3.09
CA SER A 10 -6.47 0.74 -3.56
C SER A 10 -5.03 0.96 -4.02
N VAL A 11 -4.83 1.87 -4.96
CA VAL A 11 -3.50 2.21 -5.50
C VAL A 11 -3.06 3.55 -4.93
N VAL A 12 -1.84 3.57 -4.41
CA VAL A 12 -1.21 4.78 -3.89
C VAL A 12 0.11 5.05 -4.60
N ARG A 13 0.45 6.32 -4.78
CA ARG A 13 1.71 6.76 -5.39
C ARG A 13 2.54 7.55 -4.39
N LEU A 14 3.83 7.22 -4.30
CA LEU A 14 4.77 7.90 -3.42
C LEU A 14 5.05 9.31 -3.96
N THR A 15 4.64 10.34 -3.22
CA THR A 15 4.79 11.76 -3.61
C THR A 15 5.79 12.52 -2.75
N ARG A 16 6.14 11.99 -1.58
CA ARG A 16 7.12 12.61 -0.69
C ARG A 16 8.05 11.58 -0.06
N LEU A 17 9.36 11.79 -0.18
CA LEU A 17 10.38 10.98 0.48
C LEU A 17 10.61 11.41 1.94
N TRP A 18 11.11 10.48 2.74
CA TRP A 18 11.64 10.72 4.09
C TRP A 18 13.16 10.50 4.10
N PRO A 19 13.88 10.88 5.19
CA PRO A 19 15.30 10.63 5.29
C PRO A 19 15.64 9.16 5.00
N HIS A 20 16.61 8.96 4.10
CA HIS A 20 17.12 7.65 3.68
C HIS A 20 16.19 6.79 2.82
N ALA A 21 15.03 7.30 2.37
CA ALA A 21 14.14 6.56 1.47
C ALA A 21 14.86 6.06 0.20
N ARG A 22 15.65 6.92 -0.45
CA ARG A 22 16.43 6.56 -1.65
C ARG A 22 17.44 5.44 -1.42
N ARG A 23 18.14 5.45 -0.27
CA ARG A 23 19.07 4.38 0.12
C ARG A 23 18.37 3.02 0.27
N ARG A 24 17.05 3.02 0.46
CA ARG A 24 16.20 1.82 0.53
C ARG A 24 15.49 1.53 -0.81
N GLY A 25 15.97 2.10 -1.91
CA GLY A 25 15.41 1.90 -3.26
C GLY A 25 14.06 2.56 -3.49
N ARG A 26 13.71 3.60 -2.71
CA ARG A 26 12.43 4.31 -2.83
C ARG A 26 12.58 5.58 -3.64
N GLU A 27 11.74 5.72 -4.65
CA GLU A 27 11.73 6.86 -5.57
C GLU A 27 10.32 7.45 -5.71
N ILE A 28 10.26 8.76 -5.91
CA ILE A 28 9.00 9.46 -6.19
C ILE A 28 8.35 8.87 -7.45
N GLY A 29 7.04 8.72 -7.40
CA GLY A 29 6.26 8.13 -8.49
C GLY A 29 6.09 6.62 -8.39
N GLN A 30 6.82 5.93 -7.51
CA GLN A 30 6.58 4.50 -7.27
C GLN A 30 5.15 4.26 -6.77
N THR A 31 4.48 3.31 -7.39
CA THR A 31 3.11 2.92 -7.07
C THR A 31 3.08 1.63 -6.25
N TYR A 32 2.14 1.58 -5.32
CA TYR A 32 1.91 0.41 -4.47
C TYR A 32 0.40 0.14 -4.38
N ARG A 33 0.04 -1.13 -4.22
CA ARG A 33 -1.30 -1.50 -3.77
C ARG A 33 -1.34 -1.52 -2.26
N VAL A 34 -2.45 -1.04 -1.71
CA VAL A 34 -2.78 -1.20 -0.29
C VAL A 34 -3.06 -2.67 -0.05
N GLY A 35 -2.22 -3.29 0.78
CA GLY A 35 -2.36 -4.63 1.30
C GLY A 35 -3.51 -4.76 2.28
N TYR A 36 -3.69 -5.97 2.81
CA TYR A 36 -4.54 -6.15 3.98
C TYR A 36 -3.88 -5.55 5.23
N TYR A 37 -4.69 -5.08 6.15
CA TYR A 37 -4.28 -4.56 7.44
C TYR A 37 -3.86 -5.71 8.36
N CYS A 38 -2.84 -5.46 9.18
CA CYS A 38 -2.46 -6.42 10.20
C CYS A 38 -3.36 -6.27 11.43
N ARG A 39 -4.16 -7.30 11.75
CA ARG A 39 -5.08 -7.30 12.89
C ARG A 39 -4.37 -7.19 14.25
N HIS A 40 -3.13 -7.67 14.35
CA HIS A 40 -2.37 -7.78 15.60
C HIS A 40 -1.17 -6.83 15.71
N CYS A 41 -0.85 -6.05 14.68
CA CYS A 41 0.36 -5.21 14.64
C CYS A 41 0.14 -3.79 15.18
N GLY A 42 -1.05 -3.49 15.70
CA GLY A 42 -1.44 -2.14 16.14
C GLY A 42 -2.44 -1.47 15.19
N PRO A 43 -3.13 -0.42 15.65
CA PRO A 43 -4.20 0.22 14.91
C PRO A 43 -3.69 0.87 13.62
N GLY A 44 -4.18 0.39 12.48
CA GLY A 44 -3.96 1.03 11.18
C GLY A 44 -2.63 0.73 10.51
N VAL A 45 -1.90 -0.30 10.96
CA VAL A 45 -0.74 -0.83 10.22
C VAL A 45 -1.23 -1.61 8.99
N VAL A 46 -0.77 -1.19 7.83
CA VAL A 46 -1.13 -1.77 6.54
C VAL A 46 0.09 -2.16 5.76
N TRP A 47 -0.01 -3.28 5.04
CA TRP A 47 1.01 -3.71 4.10
C TRP A 47 0.92 -2.92 2.80
N LEU A 48 2.05 -2.71 2.15
CA LEU A 48 2.09 -2.19 0.79
C LEU A 48 2.70 -3.23 -0.14
N VAL A 49 1.91 -3.55 -1.15
CA VAL A 49 2.24 -4.53 -2.18
C VAL A 49 2.86 -3.78 -3.35
N ASP A 50 4.09 -4.15 -3.70
CA ASP A 50 4.77 -3.53 -4.84
C ASP A 50 4.26 -4.05 -6.18
N ARG A 51 4.92 -3.59 -7.25
CA ARG A 51 4.58 -3.92 -8.63
C ARG A 51 4.61 -5.43 -8.91
N SER A 52 5.47 -6.18 -8.23
CA SER A 52 5.65 -7.63 -8.39
C SER A 52 4.60 -8.45 -7.64
N GLY A 53 3.72 -7.82 -6.86
CA GLY A 53 2.81 -8.54 -5.95
C GLY A 53 3.47 -8.89 -4.61
N SER A 54 4.70 -8.43 -4.37
CA SER A 54 5.41 -8.69 -3.11
C SER A 54 4.98 -7.71 -2.02
N TYR A 55 4.70 -8.25 -0.83
CA TYR A 55 4.42 -7.47 0.38
C TYR A 55 5.73 -6.88 0.90
N SER A 56 6.05 -5.67 0.42
CA SER A 56 7.42 -5.13 0.51
C SER A 56 7.72 -4.37 1.81
N TRP A 57 6.70 -3.92 2.54
CA TRP A 57 6.80 -3.17 3.79
C TRP A 57 5.42 -2.90 4.41
N SER A 58 5.43 -2.59 5.70
CA SER A 58 4.27 -2.15 6.47
C SER A 58 4.42 -0.68 6.88
N VAL A 59 3.31 0.05 6.87
CA VAL A 59 3.24 1.48 7.23
C VAL A 59 1.96 1.77 8.00
N GLU A 60 1.95 2.83 8.78
CA GLU A 60 0.75 3.33 9.45
C GLU A 60 -0.02 4.31 8.57
N GLY A 61 -1.33 4.48 8.84
CA GLY A 61 -2.18 5.42 8.12
C GLY A 61 -1.64 6.86 8.09
N ALA A 62 -1.07 7.35 9.19
CA ALA A 62 -0.47 8.69 9.24
C ALA A 62 0.75 8.83 8.33
N PHE A 63 1.52 7.75 8.13
CA PHE A 63 2.62 7.74 7.19
C PHE A 63 2.11 7.78 5.74
N LEU A 64 1.07 7.01 5.43
CA LEU A 64 0.44 7.06 4.12
C LEU A 64 -0.13 8.44 3.80
N ASP A 65 -0.87 9.05 4.72
CA ASP A 65 -1.46 10.40 4.54
C ASP A 65 -0.39 11.45 4.21
N ARG A 66 0.83 11.32 4.75
CA ARG A 66 1.92 12.29 4.57
C ARG A 66 2.78 12.07 3.33
N HIS A 67 2.94 10.81 2.91
CA HIS A 67 3.93 10.42 1.91
C HIS A 67 3.33 9.99 0.58
N PHE A 68 2.04 9.67 0.56
CA PHE A 68 1.37 9.09 -0.60
C PHE A 68 0.14 9.89 -0.97
N GLU A 69 -0.19 9.83 -2.25
CA GLU A 69 -1.51 10.17 -2.73
C GLU A 69 -2.26 8.92 -3.19
N VAL A 70 -3.59 8.95 -3.10
CA VAL A 70 -4.46 7.89 -3.61
C VAL A 70 -4.66 8.13 -5.10
N VAL A 71 -4.22 7.18 -5.92
CA VAL A 71 -4.40 7.19 -7.38
C VAL A 71 -5.72 6.54 -7.76
N ASP A 72 -6.02 5.40 -7.14
CA ASP A 72 -7.26 4.67 -7.35
C ASP A 72 -7.78 4.12 -6.01
N ARG A 73 -9.10 4.22 -5.80
CA ARG A 73 -9.75 3.77 -4.58
C ARG A 73 -10.57 2.52 -4.85
N SER A 74 -10.15 1.42 -4.24
CA SER A 74 -10.81 0.13 -4.35
C SER A 74 -12.17 0.10 -3.65
N ARG A 75 -13.03 -0.82 -4.12
CA ARG A 75 -14.34 -1.16 -3.51
C ARG A 75 -14.25 -2.33 -2.52
N GLU A 76 -13.06 -2.87 -2.26
CA GLU A 76 -12.83 -3.94 -1.28
C GLU A 76 -13.38 -3.53 0.09
N ARG A 77 -14.03 -4.48 0.77
CA ARG A 77 -14.62 -4.27 2.09
C ARG A 77 -13.94 -5.11 3.17
N SER A 78 -13.20 -6.14 2.78
CA SER A 78 -12.37 -6.93 3.67
C SER A 78 -11.04 -6.23 3.93
N PHE A 79 -10.91 -5.63 5.12
CA PHE A 79 -9.69 -4.96 5.53
C PHE A 79 -8.56 -5.93 5.91
N TYR A 80 -8.91 -7.12 6.39
CA TYR A 80 -7.95 -8.07 6.97
C TYR A 80 -7.66 -9.28 6.07
N GLY A 81 -8.44 -9.49 5.01
CA GLY A 81 -8.17 -10.55 4.04
C GLY A 81 -8.43 -11.97 4.55
N ASP A 82 -9.24 -12.15 5.59
CA ASP A 82 -9.59 -13.49 6.10
C ASP A 82 -10.16 -14.36 4.97
N GLY A 83 -9.52 -15.51 4.70
CA GLY A 83 -9.91 -16.43 3.63
C GLY A 83 -9.71 -15.91 2.20
N ARG A 84 -8.97 -14.80 2.00
CA ARG A 84 -8.66 -14.25 0.67
C ARG A 84 -7.27 -14.70 0.20
N PRO A 85 -7.09 -14.87 -1.12
CA PRO A 85 -5.74 -15.06 -1.68
C PRO A 85 -4.89 -13.80 -1.47
N PRO A 86 -3.54 -13.93 -1.55
CA PRO A 86 -2.64 -12.78 -1.62
C PRO A 86 -3.06 -11.78 -2.71
N ILE A 87 -2.84 -10.49 -2.47
CA ILE A 87 -3.17 -9.46 -3.47
C ILE A 87 -2.23 -9.61 -4.66
N GLU A 88 -2.83 -9.68 -5.85
CA GLU A 88 -2.12 -9.81 -7.11
C GLU A 88 -1.23 -8.60 -7.43
N PRO A 89 -0.24 -8.75 -8.33
CA PRO A 89 0.57 -7.65 -8.86
C PRO A 89 -0.29 -6.56 -9.52
N LEU A 90 0.17 -5.30 -9.47
CA LEU A 90 -0.45 -4.20 -10.22
C LEU A 90 -0.51 -4.58 -11.71
N ALA A 91 -1.71 -4.63 -12.29
CA ALA A 91 -1.90 -4.98 -13.68
C ALA A 91 -1.19 -3.94 -14.56
N GLY A 92 -0.15 -4.39 -15.25
CA GLY A 92 0.81 -3.57 -15.98
C GLY A 92 2.09 -4.33 -16.35
N ASP A 93 2.49 -5.32 -15.53
CA ASP A 93 3.72 -6.11 -15.74
C ASP A 93 3.50 -7.64 -15.61
N ALA A 94 2.27 -8.13 -15.78
CA ALA A 94 2.03 -9.55 -15.95
C ALA A 94 2.34 -9.93 -17.40
N ALA A 95 3.61 -10.24 -17.67
CA ALA A 95 4.12 -10.94 -18.85
C ALA A 95 3.70 -10.39 -20.23
N SER A 96 4.59 -9.63 -20.86
CA SER A 96 4.89 -9.86 -22.28
C SER A 96 5.91 -10.99 -22.39
#